data_AF-A0AAN6EJZ4-F1
#
_entry.id   AF-A0AAN6EJZ4-F1
#
_cell.length_a   1.000
_cell.length_b   1.000
_cell.length_c   1.000
_cell.angle_alpha   90.00
_cell.angle_beta   90.00
_cell.angle_gamma   90.00
#
_symmetry.space_group_name_H-M   'P 1'
#
loop_
_entity.id
_entity.type
_entity.pdbx_description
1 polymer ?
#
loop_
_entity_poly.entity_id
_entity_poly.type
_entity_poly.pdbx_seq_one_letter_code
_entity_poly.pdbx_strand_id
1 'polypeptide(L)'
;AAEYLQSERSEGRVGGMFDVGLQAFTPVQARYDVVWCQWVLSHLTDDDLVAFFKRCTTGLAPGGFICVKENVAGTSYVVDSEDSSVTRSASVFESLFQKSGLSIIEKQTQTDFPDGLFEVKMWALQPK
;
A
#
# COMPACT_ATOMS: atom_id res chain seq x y z
N ALA A 1 -0.73 11.26 -16.49
CA ALA A 1 -1.77 10.61 -15.65
C ALA A 1 -3.20 10.82 -16.17
N ALA A 2 -3.58 12.02 -16.66
CA ALA A 2 -4.97 12.30 -17.06
C ALA A 2 -5.50 11.48 -18.25
N GLU A 3 -4.62 11.05 -19.17
CA GLU A 3 -5.03 10.29 -20.37
C GLU A 3 -5.23 8.79 -20.12
N TYR A 4 -4.50 8.20 -19.16
CA TYR A 4 -4.51 6.74 -18.95
C TYR A 4 -5.86 6.18 -18.46
N LEU A 5 -6.69 7.01 -17.83
CA LEU A 5 -8.01 6.61 -17.28
C LEU A 5 -9.18 7.34 -17.95
N GLN A 6 -9.00 7.82 -19.19
CA GLN A 6 -9.98 8.69 -19.84
C GLN A 6 -11.34 7.99 -20.06
N SER A 7 -11.33 6.72 -20.49
CA SER A 7 -12.55 5.91 -20.66
C SER A 7 -13.28 5.70 -19.34
N GLU A 8 -12.55 5.27 -18.30
CA GLU A 8 -13.09 4.97 -16.98
C GLU A 8 -13.71 6.21 -16.34
N ARG A 9 -13.11 7.39 -16.59
CA ARG A 9 -13.69 8.67 -16.16
C ARG A 9 -14.98 8.99 -16.91
N SER A 10 -14.97 8.88 -18.25
CA SER A 10 -16.17 9.17 -19.05
C SER A 10 -17.33 8.22 -18.73
N GLU A 11 -17.02 7.00 -18.31
CA GLU A 11 -17.99 5.97 -17.92
C GLU A 11 -18.34 6.01 -16.42
N GLY A 12 -17.84 6.99 -15.66
CA GLY A 12 -18.18 7.17 -14.24
C GLY A 12 -17.59 6.12 -13.28
N ARG A 13 -16.62 5.31 -13.71
CA ARG A 13 -15.92 4.32 -12.87
C ARG A 13 -14.86 4.93 -11.96
N VAL A 14 -14.40 6.15 -12.26
CA VAL A 14 -13.47 6.90 -11.41
C VAL A 14 -14.25 7.95 -10.61
N GLY A 15 -14.40 7.72 -9.32
CA GLY A 15 -15.11 8.66 -8.43
C GLY A 15 -14.30 9.92 -8.09
N GLY A 16 -12.96 9.81 -7.99
CA GLY A 16 -12.10 10.94 -7.65
C GLY A 16 -10.63 10.67 -7.97
N MET A 17 -9.91 11.73 -8.33
CA MET A 17 -8.45 11.72 -8.55
C MET A 17 -7.84 12.74 -7.62
N PHE A 18 -6.82 12.34 -6.87
CA PHE A 18 -6.18 13.19 -5.86
C PHE A 18 -4.72 13.33 -6.22
N ASP A 19 -4.30 14.57 -6.52
CA ASP A 19 -2.90 14.90 -6.79
C ASP A 19 -2.23 15.33 -5.48
N VAL A 20 -1.88 14.34 -4.67
CA VAL A 20 -1.29 14.53 -3.34
C VAL A 20 -0.46 13.32 -2.96
N GLY A 21 0.71 13.55 -2.37
CA GLY A 21 1.56 12.47 -1.86
C GLY A 21 0.89 11.69 -0.73
N LEU A 22 1.13 10.38 -0.65
CA LEU A 22 0.50 9.51 0.35
C LEU A 22 0.79 9.94 1.79
N GLN A 23 1.96 10.55 2.05
CA GLN A 23 2.33 11.12 3.34
C GLN A 23 1.36 12.23 3.81
N ALA A 24 0.70 12.92 2.90
CA ALA A 24 -0.27 13.98 3.17
C ALA A 24 -1.74 13.59 2.84
N PHE A 25 -1.95 12.49 2.12
CA PHE A 25 -3.29 12.05 1.73
C PHE A 25 -4.11 11.54 2.92
N THR A 26 -5.35 12.03 3.04
CA THR A 26 -6.34 11.53 4.01
C THR A 26 -7.57 11.02 3.25
N PRO A 27 -7.85 9.71 3.28
CA PRO A 27 -9.03 9.16 2.61
C PRO A 27 -10.33 9.68 3.23
N VAL A 28 -11.39 9.78 2.41
CA VAL A 28 -12.73 10.11 2.91
C VAL A 28 -13.18 9.05 3.91
N GLN A 29 -13.69 9.49 5.06
CA GLN A 29 -14.11 8.61 6.14
C GLN A 29 -15.16 7.58 5.69
N ALA A 30 -14.99 6.32 6.12
CA ALA A 30 -15.92 5.22 5.92
C ALA A 30 -16.43 5.04 4.48
N ARG A 31 -15.57 5.28 3.49
CA ARG A 31 -15.94 5.25 2.07
C ARG A 31 -15.52 3.98 1.34
N TYR A 32 -14.40 3.37 1.73
CA TYR A 32 -13.73 2.39 0.89
C TYR A 32 -13.87 0.98 1.46
N ASP A 33 -14.44 0.05 0.69
CA ASP A 33 -14.40 -1.38 1.03
C ASP A 33 -12.99 -1.94 0.91
N VAL A 34 -12.21 -1.43 -0.05
CA VAL A 34 -10.81 -1.80 -0.26
C VAL A 34 -9.96 -0.57 -0.50
N VAL A 35 -8.84 -0.47 0.22
CA VAL A 35 -7.74 0.44 -0.10
C VAL A 35 -6.59 -0.39 -0.65
N TRP A 36 -6.25 -0.22 -1.93
CA TRP A 36 -5.19 -0.99 -2.59
C TRP A 36 -3.91 -0.16 -2.72
N CYS A 37 -2.81 -0.68 -2.17
CA CYS A 37 -1.48 -0.07 -2.22
C CYS A 37 -0.51 -1.03 -2.91
N GLN A 38 0.02 -0.64 -4.07
CA GLN A 38 0.93 -1.49 -4.84
C GLN A 38 2.08 -0.69 -5.43
N TRP A 39 3.31 -1.15 -5.20
CA TRP A 39 4.55 -0.56 -5.73
C TRP A 39 4.65 0.95 -5.52
N VAL A 40 4.36 1.37 -4.28
CA VAL A 40 4.34 2.79 -3.92
C VAL A 40 4.81 3.05 -2.49
N LEU A 41 4.72 2.04 -1.61
CA LEU A 41 5.02 2.21 -0.19
C LEU A 41 6.52 2.29 0.10
N SER A 42 7.36 1.90 -0.86
CA SER A 42 8.82 2.07 -0.83
C SER A 42 9.25 3.54 -0.80
N HIS A 43 8.37 4.47 -1.25
CA HIS A 43 8.64 5.91 -1.26
C HIS A 43 8.21 6.63 0.03
N LEU A 44 7.61 5.93 0.99
CA LEU A 44 7.30 6.49 2.31
C LEU A 44 8.39 6.13 3.30
N THR A 45 8.70 7.06 4.22
CA THR A 45 9.44 6.72 5.43
C THR A 45 8.62 5.76 6.30
N ASP A 46 9.25 5.08 7.26
CA ASP A 46 8.52 4.20 8.18
C ASP A 46 7.44 4.95 8.98
N ASP A 47 7.75 6.17 9.43
CA ASP A 47 6.83 7.02 10.18
C ASP A 47 5.65 7.48 9.30
N ASP A 48 5.93 7.91 8.07
CA ASP A 48 4.89 8.28 7.10
C ASP A 48 4.02 7.09 6.73
N LEU A 49 4.60 5.90 6.58
CA LEU A 49 3.86 4.68 6.27
C LEU A 49 2.90 4.30 7.41
N VAL A 50 3.35 4.37 8.65
CA VAL A 50 2.50 4.14 9.83
C VAL A 50 1.39 5.20 9.91
N ALA A 51 1.73 6.47 9.71
CA ALA A 51 0.75 7.55 9.72
C ALA A 51 -0.28 7.39 8.60
N PHE A 52 0.17 7.02 7.40
CA PHE A 52 -0.68 6.75 6.23
C PHE A 52 -1.66 5.61 6.51
N PHE A 53 -1.18 4.46 7.02
CA PHE A 53 -2.07 3.35 7.34
C PHE A 53 -3.11 3.71 8.41
N LYS A 54 -2.73 4.49 9.44
CA LYS A 54 -3.68 5.00 10.44
C LYS A 54 -4.74 5.93 9.84
N ARG A 55 -4.42 6.68 8.78
CA ARG A 55 -5.44 7.46 8.04
C ARG A 55 -6.31 6.56 7.18
N CYS A 56 -5.71 5.56 6.51
CA CYS A 56 -6.46 4.57 5.73
C CYS A 56 -7.51 3.82 6.54
N THR A 57 -7.23 3.46 7.80
CA THR A 57 -8.24 2.79 8.64
C THR A 57 -9.49 3.64 8.84
N THR A 58 -9.36 4.97 8.97
CA THR A 58 -10.53 5.87 9.07
C THR A 58 -11.34 5.93 7.77
N GLY A 59 -10.68 5.68 6.64
CA GLY A 59 -11.32 5.63 5.33
C GLY A 59 -12.09 4.34 5.03
N LEU A 60 -11.85 3.27 5.79
CA LEU A 60 -12.48 1.98 5.53
C LEU A 60 -13.97 2.00 5.90
N ALA A 61 -14.81 1.52 4.97
CA ALA A 61 -16.19 1.19 5.26
C ALA A 61 -16.26 -0.01 6.24
N PRO A 62 -17.40 -0.25 6.92
CA PRO A 62 -17.56 -1.42 7.79
C PRO A 62 -17.24 -2.73 7.07
N GLY A 63 -16.29 -3.50 7.61
CA GLY A 63 -15.81 -4.75 7.00
C GLY A 63 -14.75 -4.57 5.91
N GLY A 64 -14.39 -3.34 5.57
CA GLY A 64 -13.35 -3.05 4.58
C GLY A 64 -11.94 -3.42 5.05
N PHE A 65 -11.00 -3.47 4.12
CA PHE A 65 -9.61 -3.84 4.38
C PHE A 65 -8.62 -3.08 3.49
N ILE A 66 -7.35 -3.09 3.91
CA ILE A 66 -6.23 -2.55 3.13
C ILE A 66 -5.49 -3.73 2.48
N CYS A 67 -5.27 -3.67 1.18
CA CYS A 67 -4.39 -4.61 0.48
C CYS A 67 -3.04 -3.96 0.21
N VAL A 68 -1.97 -4.63 0.61
CA VAL A 68 -0.59 -4.23 0.29
C VAL A 68 -0.01 -5.27 -0.65
N LYS A 69 0.50 -4.85 -1.81
CA LYS A 69 1.25 -5.70 -2.75
C LYS A 69 2.59 -5.06 -3.08
N GLU A 70 3.68 -5.59 -2.55
CA GLU A 70 4.98 -4.89 -2.58
C GLU A 70 6.17 -5.84 -2.74
N ASN A 71 7.26 -5.29 -3.27
CA ASN A 71 8.56 -5.94 -3.28
C ASN A 71 9.05 -6.14 -1.84
N VAL A 72 9.66 -7.30 -1.58
CA VAL A 72 10.30 -7.59 -0.29
C VAL A 72 11.77 -7.93 -0.47
N ALA A 73 12.59 -7.33 0.39
CA ALA A 73 14.02 -7.59 0.44
C ALA A 73 14.33 -8.83 1.30
N GLY A 74 15.44 -9.51 0.96
CA GLY A 74 16.00 -10.59 1.78
C GLY A 74 16.67 -10.11 3.07
N THR A 75 17.03 -8.83 3.14
CA THR A 75 17.53 -8.12 4.33
C THR A 75 16.51 -7.09 4.80
N SER A 76 16.70 -6.52 6.00
CA SER A 76 15.74 -5.56 6.58
C SER A 76 15.40 -4.39 5.65
N TYR A 77 16.42 -3.81 5.01
CA TYR A 77 16.27 -2.68 4.09
C TYR A 77 17.26 -2.81 2.93
N VAL A 78 16.80 -2.44 1.74
CA VAL A 78 17.61 -2.15 0.56
C VAL A 78 17.20 -0.79 0.05
N VAL A 79 18.15 0.14 -0.03
CA VAL A 79 17.91 1.50 -0.52
C VAL A 79 18.25 1.55 -1.99
N ASP A 80 17.33 2.09 -2.78
CA ASP A 80 17.58 2.45 -4.18
C ASP A 80 17.77 3.97 -4.26
N SER A 81 18.97 4.38 -4.63
CA SER A 81 19.32 5.81 -4.77
C SER A 81 18.89 6.41 -6.10
N GLU A 82 18.56 5.60 -7.11
CA GLU A 82 18.17 6.08 -8.44
C GLU A 82 16.74 6.62 -8.41
N ASP A 83 15.82 5.93 -7.73
CA ASP A 83 14.42 6.35 -7.59
C ASP A 83 14.04 6.86 -6.18
N SER A 84 15.01 6.94 -5.27
CA SER A 84 14.84 7.38 -3.88
C SER A 84 13.78 6.56 -3.14
N SER A 85 13.91 5.24 -3.19
CA SER A 85 13.00 4.29 -2.54
C SER A 85 13.72 3.34 -1.59
N VAL A 86 12.94 2.72 -0.70
CA VAL A 86 13.42 1.71 0.25
C VAL A 86 12.57 0.44 0.14
N THR A 87 13.19 -0.64 -0.33
CA THR A 87 12.60 -1.99 -0.29
C THR A 87 12.84 -2.59 1.09
N ARG A 88 11.77 -2.98 1.78
CA ARG A 88 11.81 -3.52 3.15
C ARG A 88 11.69 -5.04 3.14
N SER A 89 12.20 -5.71 4.17
CA SER A 89 11.86 -7.12 4.37
C SER A 89 10.37 -7.29 4.72
N ALA A 90 9.84 -8.49 4.49
CA ALA A 90 8.51 -8.87 4.96
C ALA A 90 8.34 -8.64 6.47
N SER A 91 9.34 -8.98 7.29
CA SER A 91 9.30 -8.80 8.73
C SER A 91 9.22 -7.35 9.17
N VAL A 92 9.88 -6.43 8.44
CA VAL A 92 9.76 -4.99 8.68
C VAL A 92 8.36 -4.51 8.35
N PHE A 93 7.81 -4.86 7.17
CA PHE A 93 6.43 -4.53 6.81
C PHE A 93 5.43 -4.98 7.88
N GLU A 94 5.53 -6.23 8.32
CA GLU A 94 4.64 -6.79 9.33
C GLU A 94 4.75 -6.08 10.69
N SER A 95 5.96 -5.65 11.08
CA SER A 95 6.15 -4.79 12.25
C SER A 95 5.47 -3.43 12.10
N LEU A 96 5.56 -2.80 10.93
CA LEU A 96 4.93 -1.52 10.65
C LEU A 96 3.40 -1.62 10.61
N PHE A 97 2.84 -2.72 10.10
CA PHE A 97 1.40 -3.00 10.17
C PHE A 97 0.94 -3.07 11.64
N GLN A 98 1.67 -3.81 12.49
CA GLN A 98 1.37 -3.91 13.91
C GLN A 98 1.43 -2.55 14.63
N LYS A 99 2.45 -1.73 14.34
CA LYS A 99 2.57 -0.34 14.86
C LYS A 99 1.45 0.58 14.38
N SER A 100 0.85 0.27 13.23
CA SER A 100 -0.29 0.99 12.67
C SER A 100 -1.63 0.57 13.28
N GLY A 101 -1.64 -0.42 14.17
CA GLY A 101 -2.88 -0.97 14.74
C GLY A 101 -3.62 -1.90 13.78
N LEU A 102 -2.93 -2.48 12.80
CA LEU A 102 -3.49 -3.42 11.84
C LEU A 102 -3.15 -4.87 12.22
N SER A 103 -4.05 -5.78 11.85
CA SER A 103 -3.87 -7.23 11.87
C SER A 103 -3.81 -7.75 10.42
N ILE A 104 -3.07 -8.84 10.21
CA ILE A 104 -3.00 -9.52 8.91
C ILE A 104 -4.11 -10.56 8.90
N ILE A 105 -5.03 -10.47 7.93
CA ILE A 105 -6.11 -11.44 7.76
C ILE A 105 -5.76 -12.50 6.72
N GLU A 106 -4.93 -12.15 5.73
CA GLU A 106 -4.43 -13.06 4.69
C GLU A 106 -3.06 -12.59 4.22
N LYS A 107 -2.19 -13.52 3.84
CA LYS A 107 -0.87 -13.24 3.27
C LYS A 107 -0.55 -14.24 2.17
N GLN A 108 0.00 -13.75 1.06
CA GLN A 108 0.37 -14.58 -0.08
C GLN A 108 1.65 -14.07 -0.75
N THR A 109 2.49 -14.98 -1.23
CA THR A 109 3.61 -14.65 -2.13
C THR A 109 3.13 -14.74 -3.58
N GLN A 110 3.49 -13.77 -4.42
CA GLN A 110 3.25 -13.83 -5.86
C GLN A 110 4.01 -15.00 -6.47
N THR A 111 3.31 -15.89 -7.17
CA THR A 111 3.92 -17.00 -7.91
C THR A 111 4.28 -16.59 -9.33
N ASP A 112 5.10 -17.40 -9.99
CA ASP A 112 5.43 -17.26 -11.42
C ASP A 112 6.06 -15.90 -11.77
N PHE A 113 6.82 -15.34 -10.82
CA PHE A 113 7.55 -14.09 -11.01
C PHE A 113 8.94 -14.36 -11.61
N PRO A 114 9.45 -13.48 -12.50
CA PRO A 114 10.76 -13.70 -13.12
C PRO A 114 11.90 -13.80 -12.10
N ASP A 115 12.84 -14.71 -12.37
CA ASP A 115 14.07 -14.83 -11.58
C ASP A 115 14.91 -13.55 -11.63
N GLY A 116 15.65 -13.27 -10.55
CA GLY A 116 16.52 -12.09 -10.44
C GLY A 116 15.81 -10.81 -10.02
N LEU A 117 14.49 -10.83 -9.84
CA LEU A 117 13.72 -9.74 -9.24
C LEU A 117 13.52 -9.96 -7.73
N PHE A 118 13.14 -8.89 -7.02
CA PHE A 118 12.64 -9.04 -5.65
C PHE A 118 11.39 -9.91 -5.63
N GLU A 119 11.24 -10.70 -4.56
CA GLU A 119 9.99 -11.39 -4.30
C GLU A 119 8.89 -10.35 -4.08
N VAL A 120 7.68 -10.63 -4.56
CA VAL A 120 6.50 -9.78 -4.32
C VAL A 120 5.57 -10.48 -3.34
N LYS A 121 5.20 -9.79 -2.26
CA LYS A 121 4.24 -10.29 -1.27
C LYS A 121 2.98 -9.44 -1.23
N MET A 122 1.88 -10.10 -0.88
CA MET A 122 0.57 -9.54 -0.72
C MET A 122 0.09 -9.76 0.72
N TRP A 123 -0.50 -8.74 1.33
CA TRP A 123 -1.16 -8.81 2.63
C TRP A 123 -2.52 -8.13 2.56
N ALA A 124 -3.53 -8.78 3.11
CA ALA A 124 -4.80 -8.13 3.44
C ALA A 124 -4.78 -7.79 4.94
N LEU A 125 -5.13 -6.54 5.25
CA LEU A 125 -4.98 -5.94 6.56
C LEU A 125 -6.30 -5.33 7.05
N GLN A 126 -6.66 -5.57 8.30
CA GLN A 126 -7.82 -4.94 8.95
C GLN A 126 -7.41 -4.23 10.24
N PRO A 127 -8.14 -3.17 10.66
CA PRO A 127 -7.97 -2.60 11.99
C PRO A 127 -8.16 -3.69 13.06
N LYS A 128 -7.35 -3.64 14.12
CA LYS A 128 -7.52 -4.47 15.32
C LYS A 128 -8.79 -4.12 16.09
#